data_AF-A0A1X1N1Z7-F1
#
_entry.id   AF-A0A1X1N1Z7-F1
#
_cell.length_a   1.000
_cell.length_b   1.000
_cell.length_c   1.000
_cell.angle_alpha   90.00
_cell.angle_beta   90.00
_cell.angle_gamma   90.00
#
_symmetry.space_group_name_H-M   'P 1'
#
loop_
_entity.id
_entity.type
_entity.pdbx_description
1 polymer ?
#
loop_
_entity_poly.entity_id
_entity_poly.type
_entity_poly.pdbx_seq_one_letter_code
_entity_poly.pdbx_strand_id
1 'polypeptide(L)'
;MMQPQEVGEFFAEIKKALDSNWSDEALKSLSKYTVPEVVSGNHGWLLRGDLSTVWGRWFIESLVDLAPYELDTELSIGHLHAPILDYFNTVSPQVPLDERKKYARVLTKFAWQLVSARRRRKRSAVGLATREELWAMGQPEPRCYLCGYLFEDHARDKFLGIAQDEPPIPPLVDFTRPRGMRASQLCIEVDHVIPVAEGGKTSVENLRLACGWCNSVKNRYTNIYDTIPWSAGIFDHQALGPVTQPQPLWVLRTVATRRRCEFPDGCTAKIEDSELFAGPRNPNGALTPVNLAVFCEQHDPWRLDRWIGPKRLAASIAS
;
A
#
# COMPACT_ATOMS: atom_id res chain seq x y z
N MET A 1 21.07 -2.63 24.27
CA MET A 1 20.64 -1.48 25.10
C MET A 1 20.91 -0.24 24.28
N MET A 2 19.86 0.45 23.83
CA MET A 2 19.98 1.66 22.99
C MET A 2 20.20 2.89 23.87
N GLN A 3 20.97 3.85 23.36
CA GLN A 3 21.34 5.07 24.09
C GLN A 3 20.27 6.15 23.84
N PRO A 4 19.54 6.64 24.86
CA PRO A 4 18.56 7.74 24.73
C PRO A 4 19.12 8.98 24.01
N GLN A 5 20.44 9.15 24.04
CA GLN A 5 21.18 10.18 23.34
C GLN A 5 20.97 10.15 21.81
N GLU A 6 20.97 8.97 21.17
CA GLU A 6 20.83 8.86 19.71
C GLU A 6 19.46 9.36 19.23
N VAL A 7 18.41 9.07 20.00
CA VAL A 7 17.05 9.56 19.71
C VAL A 7 16.97 11.07 19.90
N GLY A 8 17.56 11.59 20.98
CA GLY A 8 17.58 13.03 21.27
C GLY A 8 18.29 13.83 20.16
N GLU A 9 19.46 13.36 19.72
CA GLU A 9 20.22 14.00 18.64
C GLU A 9 19.46 13.99 17.31
N PHE A 10 18.81 12.88 16.96
CA PHE A 10 18.00 12.78 15.74
C PHE A 10 16.85 13.81 15.71
N PHE A 11 16.10 13.93 16.81
CA PHE A 11 14.99 14.90 16.86
C PHE A 11 15.45 16.35 16.94
N ALA A 12 16.63 16.62 17.54
CA ALA A 12 17.22 17.95 17.51
C ALA A 12 17.55 18.39 16.07
N GLU A 13 18.11 17.49 15.26
CA GLU A 13 18.42 17.76 13.86
C GLU A 13 17.16 17.87 12.98
N ILE A 14 16.11 17.07 13.24
CA ILE A 14 14.80 17.27 12.60
C ILE A 14 14.29 18.69 12.87
N LYS A 15 14.30 19.11 14.14
CA LYS A 15 13.81 20.44 14.52
C LYS A 15 14.59 21.54 13.79
N LYS A 16 15.91 21.43 13.78
CA LYS A 16 16.78 22.36 13.04
C LYS A 16 16.42 22.42 11.55
N ALA A 17 16.22 21.27 10.91
CA ALA A 17 15.83 21.22 9.50
C ALA A 17 14.46 21.86 9.22
N LEU A 18 13.48 21.65 10.11
CA LEU A 18 12.15 22.27 10.01
C LEU A 18 12.20 23.79 10.18
N ASP A 19 12.96 24.28 11.17
CA ASP A 19 13.08 25.70 11.47
C ASP A 19 13.89 26.46 10.40
N SER A 20 14.79 25.76 9.68
CA SER A 20 15.71 26.38 8.71
C SER A 20 15.11 26.57 7.31
N ASN A 21 13.79 26.40 7.14
CA ASN A 21 13.03 26.66 5.90
C ASN A 21 13.71 26.18 4.61
N TRP A 22 14.08 24.88 4.58
CA TRP A 22 14.72 24.20 3.45
C TRP A 22 16.17 24.60 3.15
N SER A 23 16.92 25.10 4.14
CA SER A 23 18.37 25.32 3.98
C SER A 23 19.11 24.03 3.61
N ASP A 24 20.03 24.13 2.65
CA ASP A 24 20.88 23.02 2.22
C ASP A 24 21.73 22.45 3.36
N GLU A 25 22.28 23.31 4.22
CA GLU A 25 23.12 22.91 5.35
C GLU A 25 22.36 22.06 6.37
N ALA A 26 21.13 22.46 6.73
CA ALA A 26 20.33 21.70 7.68
C ALA A 26 19.88 20.35 7.10
N LEU A 27 19.53 20.30 5.80
CA LEU A 27 19.18 19.05 5.12
C LEU A 27 20.39 18.10 5.02
N LYS A 28 21.58 18.61 4.69
CA LYS A 28 22.84 17.85 4.69
C LYS A 28 23.26 17.38 6.08
N SER A 29 22.89 18.12 7.13
CA SER A 29 23.11 17.72 8.51
C SER A 29 22.21 16.56 8.88
N LEU A 30 20.90 16.69 8.62
CA LEU A 30 19.90 15.65 8.88
C LEU A 30 20.17 14.36 8.09
N SER A 31 20.64 14.44 6.84
CA SER A 31 20.89 13.26 5.99
C SER A 31 21.99 12.33 6.50
N LYS A 32 22.82 12.79 7.45
CA LYS A 32 23.84 11.97 8.13
C LYS A 32 23.23 11.01 9.15
N TYR A 33 21.99 11.25 9.55
CA TYR A 33 21.31 10.43 10.54
C TYR A 33 20.45 9.37 9.86
N THR A 34 20.49 8.17 10.43
CA THR A 34 19.51 7.13 10.12
C THR A 34 18.36 7.24 11.12
N VAL A 35 17.12 7.04 10.67
CA VAL A 35 15.96 6.99 11.56
C VAL A 35 16.16 5.89 12.61
N PRO A 36 16.17 6.20 13.92
CA PRO A 36 16.37 5.20 14.96
C PRO A 36 15.29 4.11 14.91
N GLU A 37 15.66 2.84 15.15
CA GLU A 37 14.73 1.72 15.02
C GLU A 37 13.50 1.87 15.92
N VAL A 38 13.68 2.42 17.13
CA VAL A 38 12.59 2.70 18.08
C VAL A 38 11.54 3.68 17.53
N VAL A 39 11.94 4.61 16.65
CA VAL A 39 11.01 5.57 16.01
C VAL A 39 10.18 4.86 14.94
N SER A 40 10.81 3.96 14.18
CA SER A 40 10.15 3.23 13.09
C SER A 40 9.32 2.03 13.57
N GLY A 41 9.58 1.57 14.79
CA GLY A 41 8.90 0.46 15.44
C GLY A 41 8.97 -0.84 14.65
N ASN A 42 8.02 -1.74 14.93
CA ASN A 42 7.93 -3.06 14.27
C ASN A 42 7.66 -2.96 12.75
N HIS A 43 7.29 -1.77 12.26
CA HIS A 43 6.98 -1.47 10.87
C HIS A 43 8.10 -0.76 10.12
N GLY A 44 9.26 -0.55 10.73
CA GLY A 44 10.39 0.12 10.09
C GLY A 44 10.93 -0.55 8.82
N TRP A 45 10.80 -1.87 8.66
CA TRP A 45 11.15 -2.53 7.40
C TRP A 45 10.20 -2.18 6.25
N LEU A 46 8.90 -2.01 6.53
CA LEU A 46 7.90 -1.64 5.53
C LEU A 46 8.17 -0.22 5.04
N LEU A 47 8.37 0.71 5.99
CA LEU A 47 8.68 2.11 5.69
C LEU A 47 9.97 2.23 4.86
N ARG A 48 11.05 1.54 5.24
CA ARG A 48 12.31 1.54 4.49
C ARG A 48 12.19 0.90 3.11
N GLY A 49 11.42 -0.18 2.99
CA GLY A 49 11.19 -0.87 1.72
C GLY A 49 10.41 0.01 0.74
N ASP A 50 9.34 0.65 1.21
CA ASP A 50 8.52 1.55 0.40
C ASP A 50 9.33 2.81 0.00
N LEU A 51 10.14 3.38 0.91
CA LEU A 51 11.02 4.51 0.59
C LEU A 51 12.09 4.14 -0.45
N SER A 52 12.75 2.99 -0.28
CA SER A 52 13.74 2.48 -1.24
C SER A 52 13.13 2.27 -2.62
N THR A 53 11.87 1.84 -2.68
CA THR A 53 11.13 1.64 -3.94
C THR A 53 10.90 2.98 -4.65
N VAL A 54 10.52 4.03 -3.90
CA VAL A 54 10.35 5.38 -4.46
C VAL A 54 11.68 5.92 -5.00
N TRP A 55 12.77 5.83 -4.23
CA TRP A 55 14.09 6.28 -4.66
C TRP A 55 14.61 5.51 -5.88
N GLY A 56 14.45 4.18 -5.90
CA GLY A 56 14.85 3.36 -7.05
C GLY A 56 14.09 3.75 -8.32
N ARG A 57 12.80 4.06 -8.21
CA ARG A 57 12.01 4.52 -9.34
C ARG A 57 12.45 5.89 -9.84
N TRP A 58 12.66 6.86 -8.95
CA TRP A 58 13.17 8.18 -9.33
C TRP A 58 14.53 8.10 -9.99
N PHE A 59 15.43 7.26 -9.45
CA PHE A 59 16.73 7.05 -10.06
C PHE A 59 16.58 6.56 -11.51
N ILE A 60 15.75 5.56 -11.76
CA ILE A 60 15.55 5.02 -13.11
C ILE A 60 14.92 6.04 -14.06
N GLU A 61 13.90 6.76 -13.63
CA GLU A 61 13.26 7.82 -14.43
C GLU A 61 14.20 9.02 -14.65
N SER A 62 15.25 9.20 -13.83
CA SER A 62 16.29 10.20 -14.07
C SER A 62 17.32 9.80 -15.13
N LEU A 63 17.47 8.50 -15.42
CA LEU A 63 18.40 8.01 -16.45
C LEU A 63 17.85 8.24 -17.86
N VAL A 64 16.53 8.14 -18.00
CA VAL A 64 15.82 8.28 -19.28
C VAL A 64 14.33 8.51 -19.03
N ASP A 65 13.74 9.46 -19.77
CA ASP A 65 12.29 9.64 -19.77
C ASP A 65 11.62 8.41 -20.41
N LEU A 66 10.72 7.77 -19.65
CA LEU A 66 9.99 6.57 -20.10
C LEU A 66 8.77 6.91 -20.95
N ALA A 67 8.27 8.16 -20.92
CA ALA A 67 7.04 8.55 -21.60
C ALA A 67 7.07 8.30 -23.13
N PRO A 68 8.17 8.61 -23.87
CA PRO A 68 8.24 8.29 -25.30
C PRO A 68 8.09 6.80 -25.57
N TYR A 69 8.73 5.96 -24.75
CA TYR A 69 8.63 4.51 -24.86
C TYR A 69 7.24 4.00 -24.47
N GLU A 70 6.46 4.71 -23.67
CA GLU A 70 5.08 4.30 -23.38
C GLU A 70 4.14 4.55 -24.55
N LEU A 71 4.36 5.65 -25.29
CA LEU A 71 3.46 6.14 -26.32
C LEU A 71 3.78 5.58 -27.72
N ASP A 72 5.05 5.41 -28.05
CA ASP A 72 5.51 4.92 -29.35
C ASP A 72 5.84 3.42 -29.27
N THR A 73 5.05 2.59 -29.95
CA THR A 73 5.22 1.13 -29.95
C THR A 73 6.46 0.65 -30.71
N GLU A 74 7.01 1.46 -31.62
CA GLU A 74 8.21 1.14 -32.39
C GLU A 74 9.48 1.22 -31.55
N LEU A 75 9.46 2.04 -30.49
CA LEU A 75 10.55 2.09 -29.53
C LEU A 75 10.60 0.79 -28.72
N SER A 76 11.72 0.09 -28.85
CA SER A 76 11.99 -1.21 -28.22
C SER A 76 12.94 -1.10 -27.03
N ILE A 77 13.10 -2.20 -26.28
CA ILE A 77 14.08 -2.29 -25.19
C ILE A 77 15.51 -1.95 -25.63
N GLY A 78 15.86 -2.22 -26.89
CA GLY A 78 17.17 -1.88 -27.44
C GLY A 78 17.38 -0.36 -27.53
N HIS A 79 16.33 0.37 -27.93
CA HIS A 79 16.34 1.82 -27.95
C HIS A 79 16.47 2.41 -26.54
N LEU A 80 15.81 1.77 -25.55
CA LEU A 80 15.90 2.19 -24.15
C LEU A 80 17.28 1.94 -23.53
N HIS A 81 18.00 0.90 -23.99
CA HIS A 81 19.32 0.57 -23.46
C HIS A 81 20.37 1.64 -23.77
N ALA A 82 20.33 2.20 -24.97
CA ALA A 82 21.34 3.16 -25.44
C ALA A 82 21.49 4.39 -24.53
N PRO A 83 20.44 5.17 -24.22
CA PRO A 83 20.55 6.34 -23.34
C PRO A 83 20.97 5.97 -21.91
N ILE A 84 20.51 4.83 -21.38
CA ILE A 84 20.91 4.36 -20.05
C ILE A 84 22.42 4.05 -20.00
N LEU A 85 22.95 3.36 -21.02
CA LEU A 85 24.39 3.10 -21.10
C LEU A 85 25.19 4.40 -21.29
N ASP A 86 24.69 5.33 -22.10
CA ASP A 86 25.33 6.62 -22.35
C ASP A 86 25.48 7.46 -21.07
N TYR A 87 24.45 7.45 -20.21
CA TYR A 87 24.53 8.05 -18.88
C TYR A 87 25.73 7.52 -18.08
N PHE A 88 25.90 6.19 -17.98
CA PHE A 88 27.04 5.61 -17.26
C PHE A 88 28.37 5.87 -17.96
N ASN A 89 28.35 5.99 -19.29
CA ASN A 89 29.55 6.35 -20.03
C ASN A 89 30.05 7.75 -19.67
N THR A 90 29.11 8.67 -19.48
CA THR A 90 29.36 10.09 -19.18
C THR A 90 29.65 10.33 -17.70
N VAL A 91 28.86 9.75 -16.79
CA VAL A 91 28.89 10.06 -15.35
C VAL A 91 29.90 9.17 -14.60
N SER A 92 30.28 8.02 -15.15
CA SER A 92 31.20 7.08 -14.51
C SER A 92 32.27 6.54 -15.47
N PRO A 93 33.01 7.41 -16.19
CA PRO A 93 34.00 7.00 -17.18
C PRO A 93 35.12 6.12 -16.60
N GLN A 94 35.40 6.26 -15.30
CA GLN A 94 36.40 5.48 -14.56
C GLN A 94 36.00 4.03 -14.30
N VAL A 95 34.70 3.68 -14.41
CA VAL A 95 34.22 2.31 -14.21
C VAL A 95 34.47 1.49 -15.48
N PRO A 96 35.01 0.26 -15.40
CA PRO A 96 35.23 -0.60 -16.57
C PRO A 96 33.97 -0.72 -17.45
N LEU A 97 34.17 -0.75 -18.77
CA LEU A 97 33.06 -0.77 -19.73
C LEU A 97 32.14 -1.98 -19.54
N ASP A 98 32.69 -3.15 -19.21
CA ASP A 98 31.89 -4.36 -18.98
C ASP A 98 31.00 -4.23 -17.75
N GLU A 99 31.46 -3.55 -16.69
CA GLU A 99 30.66 -3.24 -15.50
C GLU A 99 29.56 -2.23 -15.81
N ARG A 100 29.88 -1.13 -16.51
CA ARG A 100 28.85 -0.17 -16.98
C ARG A 100 27.77 -0.85 -17.82
N LYS A 101 28.16 -1.76 -18.71
CA LYS A 101 27.23 -2.59 -19.50
C LYS A 101 26.41 -3.56 -18.63
N LYS A 102 26.94 -4.03 -17.50
CA LYS A 102 26.15 -4.84 -16.54
C LYS A 102 25.10 -3.98 -15.85
N TYR A 103 25.46 -2.80 -15.33
CA TYR A 103 24.52 -1.87 -14.71
C TYR A 103 23.42 -1.44 -15.67
N ALA A 104 23.79 -0.95 -16.86
CA ALA A 104 22.84 -0.51 -17.87
C ALA A 104 21.84 -1.62 -18.21
N ARG A 105 22.30 -2.86 -18.42
CA ARG A 105 21.44 -4.00 -18.74
C ARG A 105 20.42 -4.31 -17.64
N VAL A 106 20.82 -4.28 -16.37
CA VAL A 106 19.91 -4.52 -15.24
C VAL A 106 18.84 -3.43 -15.19
N LEU A 107 19.26 -2.17 -15.29
CA LEU A 107 18.36 -1.02 -15.20
C LEU A 107 17.43 -0.92 -16.41
N THR A 108 17.92 -1.20 -17.62
CA THR A 108 17.09 -1.30 -18.83
C THR A 108 16.01 -2.36 -18.69
N LYS A 109 16.33 -3.55 -18.15
CA LYS A 109 15.34 -4.60 -17.95
C LYS A 109 14.23 -4.13 -17.01
N PHE A 110 14.59 -3.50 -15.90
CA PHE A 110 13.61 -2.97 -14.95
C PHE A 110 12.79 -1.82 -15.56
N ALA A 111 13.43 -0.85 -16.19
CA ALA A 111 12.76 0.27 -16.86
C ALA A 111 11.79 -0.23 -17.96
N TRP A 112 12.19 -1.24 -18.72
CA TRP A 112 11.33 -1.84 -19.75
C TRP A 112 10.13 -2.59 -19.16
N GLN A 113 10.26 -3.18 -17.98
CA GLN A 113 9.11 -3.75 -17.26
C GLN A 113 8.10 -2.65 -16.94
N LEU A 114 8.54 -1.49 -16.44
CA LEU A 114 7.66 -0.35 -16.18
C LEU A 114 6.95 0.13 -17.47
N VAL A 115 7.69 0.32 -18.56
CA VAL A 115 7.13 0.74 -19.88
C VAL A 115 6.10 -0.27 -20.37
N SER A 116 6.47 -1.55 -20.43
CA SER A 116 5.60 -2.64 -20.89
C SER A 116 4.29 -2.67 -20.11
N ALA A 117 4.39 -2.41 -18.81
CA ALA A 117 3.29 -2.49 -17.89
C ALA A 117 2.34 -1.28 -18.01
N ARG A 118 2.88 -0.08 -18.28
CA ARG A 118 2.09 1.12 -18.61
C ARG A 118 1.39 1.01 -19.97
N ARG A 119 2.06 0.45 -20.99
CA ARG A 119 1.45 0.12 -22.31
C ARG A 119 0.28 -0.87 -22.19
N ARG A 120 0.37 -1.84 -21.27
CA ARG A 120 -0.63 -2.90 -21.09
C ARG A 120 -1.85 -2.50 -20.24
N ARG A 121 -2.06 -1.21 -19.92
CA ARG A 121 -3.19 -0.72 -19.10
C ARG A 121 -4.61 -1.01 -19.63
N LYS A 122 -4.78 -1.87 -20.63
CA LYS A 122 -6.10 -2.43 -20.99
C LYS A 122 -6.46 -3.53 -19.99
N ARG A 123 -7.31 -3.19 -19.01
CA ARG A 123 -7.97 -4.19 -18.16
C ARG A 123 -8.88 -5.04 -19.05
N SER A 124 -8.54 -6.32 -19.21
CA SER A 124 -9.47 -7.30 -19.79
C SER A 124 -10.51 -7.65 -18.72
N ALA A 125 -11.79 -7.64 -19.08
CA ALA A 125 -12.82 -8.18 -18.22
C ALA A 125 -12.53 -9.65 -17.93
N VAL A 126 -12.61 -10.06 -16.67
CA VAL A 126 -12.48 -11.46 -16.26
C VAL A 126 -13.82 -12.15 -16.51
N GLY A 127 -13.79 -13.17 -17.36
CA GLY A 127 -14.97 -13.96 -17.74
C GLY A 127 -15.49 -14.85 -16.60
N LEU A 128 -16.70 -15.38 -16.78
CA LEU A 128 -17.40 -16.16 -15.74
C LEU A 128 -16.60 -17.38 -15.28
N ALA A 129 -16.03 -18.17 -16.20
CA ALA A 129 -15.26 -19.37 -15.86
C ALA A 129 -14.09 -19.07 -14.89
N THR A 130 -13.35 -17.97 -15.13
CA THR A 130 -12.26 -17.56 -14.22
C THR A 130 -12.79 -17.08 -12.87
N ARG A 131 -13.97 -16.46 -12.82
CA ARG A 131 -14.60 -16.07 -11.55
C ARG A 131 -15.02 -17.29 -10.74
N GLU A 132 -15.60 -18.30 -11.38
CA GLU A 132 -15.95 -19.57 -10.76
C GLU A 132 -14.72 -20.29 -10.20
N GLU A 133 -13.63 -20.33 -10.96
CA GLU A 133 -12.36 -20.91 -10.51
C GLU A 133 -11.77 -20.17 -9.31
N LEU A 134 -11.71 -18.82 -9.36
CA LEU A 134 -11.23 -18.01 -8.25
C LEU A 134 -12.10 -18.17 -6.99
N TRP A 135 -13.41 -18.29 -7.16
CA TRP A 135 -14.33 -18.56 -6.06
C TRP A 135 -14.09 -19.94 -5.44
N ALA A 136 -13.96 -20.97 -6.28
CA ALA A 136 -13.70 -22.34 -5.85
C ALA A 136 -12.37 -22.47 -5.09
N MET A 137 -11.32 -21.78 -5.53
CA MET A 137 -10.02 -21.75 -4.83
C MET A 137 -10.10 -21.12 -3.44
N GLY A 138 -11.08 -20.25 -3.19
CA GLY A 138 -11.29 -19.60 -1.90
C GLY A 138 -12.15 -20.40 -0.92
N GLN A 139 -12.76 -21.50 -1.36
CA GLN A 139 -13.63 -22.32 -0.50
C GLN A 139 -12.84 -23.02 0.63
N PRO A 140 -13.47 -23.26 1.79
CA PRO A 140 -14.89 -23.05 2.13
C PRO A 140 -15.26 -21.62 2.54
N GLU A 141 -14.27 -20.77 2.81
CA GLU A 141 -14.48 -19.41 3.32
C GLU A 141 -13.78 -18.38 2.43
N PRO A 142 -14.38 -17.99 1.29
CA PRO A 142 -13.75 -17.04 0.39
C PRO A 142 -13.57 -15.69 1.06
N ARG A 143 -12.31 -15.27 1.19
CA ARG A 143 -11.92 -14.03 1.86
C ARG A 143 -11.20 -13.07 0.93
N CYS A 144 -11.31 -11.78 1.23
CA CYS A 144 -10.52 -10.76 0.58
C CYS A 144 -9.04 -10.95 0.92
N TYR A 145 -8.18 -11.18 -0.08
CA TYR A 145 -6.76 -11.50 0.13
C TYR A 145 -5.94 -10.37 0.78
N LEU A 146 -6.49 -9.15 0.80
CA LEU A 146 -5.87 -7.93 1.33
C LEU A 146 -6.28 -7.58 2.76
N CYS A 147 -7.43 -8.10 3.25
CA CYS A 147 -7.92 -7.75 4.59
C CYS A 147 -8.57 -8.89 5.38
N GLY A 148 -8.81 -10.04 4.75
CA GLY A 148 -9.42 -11.22 5.38
C GLY A 148 -10.94 -11.15 5.53
N TYR A 149 -11.59 -10.11 4.99
CA TYR A 149 -13.05 -10.00 4.96
C TYR A 149 -13.69 -11.22 4.31
N LEU A 150 -14.58 -11.89 5.03
CA LEU A 150 -15.36 -13.01 4.53
C LEU A 150 -16.48 -12.49 3.62
N PHE A 151 -16.54 -13.01 2.40
CA PHE A 151 -17.58 -12.62 1.45
C PHE A 151 -18.91 -13.32 1.77
N GLU A 152 -19.99 -12.55 1.78
CA GLU A 152 -21.35 -13.05 1.96
C GLU A 152 -21.93 -13.62 0.65
N ASP A 153 -22.97 -14.44 0.76
CA ASP A 153 -23.65 -15.07 -0.38
C ASP A 153 -24.17 -14.04 -1.39
N HIS A 154 -24.63 -12.88 -0.94
CA HIS A 154 -25.09 -11.83 -1.84
C HIS A 154 -23.96 -11.27 -2.72
N ALA A 155 -22.75 -11.17 -2.15
CA ALA A 155 -21.58 -10.73 -2.89
C ALA A 155 -21.12 -11.82 -3.89
N ARG A 156 -21.23 -13.10 -3.52
CA ARG A 156 -21.02 -14.26 -4.40
C ARG A 156 -21.96 -14.22 -5.59
N ASP A 157 -23.26 -14.12 -5.34
CA ASP A 157 -24.28 -14.24 -6.39
C ASP A 157 -24.15 -13.12 -7.41
N LYS A 158 -23.84 -11.89 -6.96
CA LYS A 158 -23.48 -10.80 -7.87
C LYS A 158 -22.19 -11.09 -8.66
N PHE A 159 -21.15 -11.57 -7.99
CA PHE A 159 -19.86 -11.85 -8.60
C PHE A 159 -19.94 -12.90 -9.71
N LEU A 160 -20.72 -13.96 -9.48
CA LEU A 160 -20.98 -15.04 -10.42
C LEU A 160 -22.10 -14.73 -11.43
N GLY A 161 -22.71 -13.53 -11.35
CA GLY A 161 -23.77 -13.11 -12.27
C GLY A 161 -25.12 -13.82 -12.07
N ILE A 162 -25.31 -14.48 -10.93
CA ILE A 162 -26.56 -15.12 -10.51
C ILE A 162 -27.60 -14.05 -10.13
N ALA A 163 -27.15 -12.99 -9.45
CA ALA A 163 -27.97 -11.83 -9.06
C ALA A 163 -27.37 -10.54 -9.62
N GLN A 164 -28.20 -9.50 -9.77
CA GLN A 164 -27.75 -8.16 -10.21
C GLN A 164 -27.63 -7.16 -9.06
N ASP A 165 -28.38 -7.39 -7.98
CA ASP A 165 -28.48 -6.47 -6.86
C ASP A 165 -27.13 -6.32 -6.13
N GLU A 166 -26.87 -5.14 -5.57
CA GLU A 166 -25.69 -4.92 -4.73
C GLU A 166 -25.95 -5.40 -3.30
N PRO A 167 -24.90 -5.79 -2.54
CA PRO A 167 -25.06 -6.11 -1.13
C PRO A 167 -25.65 -4.92 -0.34
N PRO A 168 -26.49 -5.18 0.67
CA PRO A 168 -27.05 -4.11 1.49
C PRO A 168 -25.95 -3.35 2.23
N ILE A 169 -26.13 -2.04 2.40
CA ILE A 169 -25.23 -1.21 3.19
C ILE A 169 -25.41 -1.55 4.69
N PRO A 170 -24.35 -1.90 5.43
CA PRO A 170 -24.46 -2.21 6.84
C PRO A 170 -24.82 -0.96 7.66
N PRO A 171 -25.52 -1.14 8.80
CA PRO A 171 -25.88 -0.02 9.67
C PRO A 171 -24.67 0.63 10.35
N LEU A 172 -23.58 -0.12 10.49
CA LEU A 172 -22.33 0.33 11.09
C LEU A 172 -21.14 -0.07 10.20
N VAL A 173 -20.11 0.75 10.20
CA VAL A 173 -18.85 0.51 9.48
C VAL A 173 -17.66 0.78 10.40
N ASP A 174 -16.55 0.14 10.11
CA ASP A 174 -15.27 0.42 10.76
C ASP A 174 -14.75 1.82 10.38
N PHE A 175 -14.51 2.71 11.34
CA PHE A 175 -14.03 4.06 11.03
C PHE A 175 -12.60 4.11 10.45
N THR A 176 -11.77 3.11 10.73
CA THR A 176 -10.39 2.99 10.20
C THR A 176 -10.38 2.40 8.79
N ARG A 177 -11.36 1.55 8.47
CA ARG A 177 -11.62 0.95 7.16
C ARG A 177 -13.13 1.00 6.89
N PRO A 178 -13.66 2.11 6.39
CA PRO A 178 -15.10 2.28 6.24
C PRO A 178 -15.62 1.57 4.99
N ARG A 179 -15.47 0.25 4.98
CA ARG A 179 -16.03 -0.67 3.99
C ARG A 179 -17.53 -0.77 4.22
N GLY A 180 -18.31 -0.58 3.16
CA GLY A 180 -19.76 -0.57 3.24
C GLY A 180 -20.37 0.83 3.30
N MET A 181 -19.57 1.90 3.20
CA MET A 181 -20.11 3.25 2.95
C MET A 181 -20.83 3.34 1.61
N ARG A 182 -20.45 2.47 0.66
CA ARG A 182 -21.14 2.23 -0.61
C ARG A 182 -21.28 0.71 -0.80
N ALA A 183 -22.40 0.25 -1.33
CA ALA A 183 -22.65 -1.17 -1.55
C ALA A 183 -21.57 -1.85 -2.41
N SER A 184 -21.07 -1.16 -3.45
CA SER A 184 -19.95 -1.63 -4.27
C SER A 184 -18.67 -1.99 -3.49
N GLN A 185 -18.46 -1.44 -2.29
CA GLN A 185 -17.30 -1.76 -1.46
C GLN A 185 -17.37 -3.15 -0.81
N LEU A 186 -18.56 -3.74 -0.75
CA LEU A 186 -18.82 -5.08 -0.24
C LEU A 186 -18.82 -6.13 -1.36
N CYS A 187 -18.90 -5.68 -2.62
CA CYS A 187 -18.79 -6.55 -3.78
C CYS A 187 -17.40 -7.18 -3.90
N ILE A 188 -17.37 -8.36 -4.51
CA ILE A 188 -16.12 -9.04 -4.89
C ILE A 188 -15.61 -8.45 -6.20
N GLU A 189 -14.33 -8.09 -6.20
CA GLU A 189 -13.59 -7.66 -7.36
C GLU A 189 -12.40 -8.61 -7.58
N VAL A 190 -11.99 -8.77 -8.84
CA VAL A 190 -10.77 -9.51 -9.18
C VAL A 190 -9.63 -8.52 -9.26
N ASP A 191 -8.60 -8.74 -8.44
CA ASP A 191 -7.40 -7.91 -8.42
C ASP A 191 -6.17 -8.74 -8.78
N HIS A 192 -5.19 -8.07 -9.40
CA HIS A 192 -3.89 -8.66 -9.67
C HIS A 192 -2.97 -8.48 -8.46
N VAL A 193 -2.42 -9.59 -7.97
CA VAL A 193 -1.43 -9.58 -6.88
C VAL A 193 -0.22 -8.75 -7.27
N ILE A 194 0.34 -9.03 -8.45
CA ILE A 194 1.29 -8.15 -9.13
C ILE A 194 0.48 -7.27 -10.07
N PRO A 195 0.45 -5.94 -9.88
CA PRO A 195 -0.29 -5.05 -10.76
C PRO A 195 0.09 -5.25 -12.23
N VAL A 196 -0.88 -5.10 -13.15
CA VAL A 196 -0.58 -5.09 -14.59
C VAL A 196 0.46 -4.02 -14.93
N ALA A 197 0.43 -2.89 -14.20
CA ALA A 197 1.37 -1.77 -14.26
C ALA A 197 2.79 -2.07 -13.72
N GLU A 198 3.01 -3.26 -13.18
CA GLU A 198 4.33 -3.81 -12.82
C GLU A 198 4.64 -5.13 -13.55
N GLY A 199 3.87 -5.47 -14.59
CA GLY A 199 4.10 -6.66 -15.44
C GLY A 199 3.28 -7.89 -15.07
N GLY A 200 2.30 -7.75 -14.16
CA GLY A 200 1.36 -8.81 -13.82
C GLY A 200 0.54 -9.31 -15.02
N LYS A 201 0.39 -10.63 -15.14
CA LYS A 201 -0.45 -11.27 -16.16
C LYS A 201 -1.87 -11.49 -15.62
N THR A 202 -2.86 -11.47 -16.51
CA THR A 202 -4.22 -11.96 -16.21
C THR A 202 -4.22 -13.48 -16.32
N SER A 203 -3.71 -14.13 -15.28
CA SER A 203 -3.73 -15.59 -15.12
C SER A 203 -4.14 -15.92 -13.69
N VAL A 204 -4.82 -17.04 -13.50
CA VAL A 204 -5.44 -17.42 -12.22
C VAL A 204 -4.44 -17.36 -11.06
N GLU A 205 -3.17 -17.68 -11.32
CA GLU A 205 -2.10 -17.66 -10.32
C GLU A 205 -1.82 -16.26 -9.77
N ASN A 206 -1.98 -15.23 -10.61
CA ASN A 206 -1.76 -13.82 -10.26
C ASN A 206 -3.06 -13.07 -9.91
N LEU A 207 -4.21 -13.73 -9.97
CA LEU A 207 -5.51 -13.15 -9.63
C LEU A 207 -5.94 -13.58 -8.23
N ARG A 208 -6.57 -12.66 -7.49
CA ARG A 208 -7.15 -12.94 -6.16
C ARG A 208 -8.47 -12.19 -5.98
N LEU A 209 -9.30 -12.69 -5.07
CA LEU A 209 -10.55 -12.04 -4.67
C LEU A 209 -10.25 -10.88 -3.72
N ALA A 210 -10.69 -9.68 -4.08
CA ALA A 210 -10.59 -8.48 -3.25
C ALA A 210 -12.00 -7.91 -2.99
N CYS A 211 -12.23 -7.30 -1.84
CA CYS A 211 -13.44 -6.50 -1.65
C CYS A 211 -13.28 -5.15 -2.35
N GLY A 212 -14.39 -4.56 -2.80
CA GLY A 212 -14.36 -3.28 -3.50
C GLY A 212 -13.73 -2.14 -2.71
N TRP A 213 -13.80 -2.14 -1.38
CA TRP A 213 -13.05 -1.17 -0.57
C TRP A 213 -11.54 -1.32 -0.77
N CYS A 214 -10.99 -2.52 -0.60
CA CYS A 214 -9.55 -2.75 -0.74
C CYS A 214 -9.07 -2.43 -2.15
N ASN A 215 -9.83 -2.83 -3.18
CA ASN A 215 -9.45 -2.54 -4.56
C ASN A 215 -9.50 -1.04 -4.87
N SER A 216 -10.52 -0.32 -4.37
CA SER A 216 -10.63 1.13 -4.56
C SER A 216 -9.55 1.92 -3.82
N VAL A 217 -9.08 1.45 -2.67
CA VAL A 217 -8.00 2.07 -1.90
C VAL A 217 -6.64 1.74 -2.50
N LYS A 218 -6.38 0.48 -2.88
CA LYS A 218 -5.15 0.07 -3.57
C LYS A 218 -5.01 0.85 -4.86
N ASN A 219 -6.06 0.86 -5.69
CA ASN A 219 -6.11 1.55 -6.98
C ASN A 219 -4.80 1.41 -7.78
N ARG A 220 -4.02 2.50 -7.85
CA ARG A 220 -2.71 2.57 -8.52
C ARG A 220 -1.53 2.67 -7.55
N TYR A 221 -1.82 2.75 -6.26
CA TYR A 221 -0.83 2.97 -5.22
C TYR A 221 -0.11 1.67 -4.88
N THR A 222 1.20 1.76 -4.75
CA THR A 222 2.07 0.62 -4.49
C THR A 222 2.89 0.78 -3.22
N ASN A 223 3.03 2.02 -2.73
CA ASN A 223 3.79 2.35 -1.54
C ASN A 223 3.03 3.30 -0.61
N ILE A 224 3.35 3.26 0.68
CA ILE A 224 2.68 4.05 1.73
C ILE A 224 2.84 5.57 1.53
N TYR A 225 3.89 6.00 0.83
CA TYR A 225 4.22 7.39 0.53
C TYR A 225 3.50 7.93 -0.73
N ASP A 226 2.69 7.11 -1.41
CA ASP A 226 1.84 7.58 -2.52
C ASP A 226 0.65 8.44 -2.03
N THR A 227 0.53 8.64 -0.72
CA THR A 227 -0.46 9.49 -0.07
C THR A 227 0.24 10.60 0.72
N ILE A 228 -0.49 11.67 1.04
CA ILE A 228 0.05 12.74 1.88
C ILE A 228 0.48 12.18 3.25
N PRO A 229 1.55 12.72 3.87
CA PRO A 229 2.12 12.19 5.11
C PRO A 229 1.30 12.53 6.38
N TRP A 230 0.05 12.94 6.23
CA TRP A 230 -0.84 13.39 7.30
C TRP A 230 -2.06 12.48 7.41
N SER A 231 -2.72 12.46 8.58
CA SER A 231 -4.02 11.79 8.72
C SER A 231 -5.04 12.33 7.71
N ALA A 232 -6.01 11.50 7.34
CA ALA A 232 -7.09 11.89 6.43
C ALA A 232 -8.03 12.94 7.03
N GLY A 233 -8.07 13.04 8.36
CA GLY A 233 -8.88 14.00 9.09
C GLY A 233 -8.91 13.70 10.59
N ILE A 234 -9.74 14.43 11.32
CA ILE A 234 -10.05 14.19 12.74
C ILE A 234 -11.53 13.83 12.82
N PHE A 235 -11.84 12.76 13.55
CA PHE A 235 -13.19 12.30 13.82
C PHE A 235 -13.46 12.39 15.32
N ASP A 236 -14.56 13.05 15.70
CA ASP A 236 -14.99 13.09 17.10
C ASP A 236 -15.83 11.84 17.45
N HIS A 237 -15.15 10.87 18.04
CA HIS A 237 -15.69 9.57 18.39
C HIS A 237 -16.41 9.62 19.74
N GLN A 238 -17.57 8.97 19.86
CA GLN A 238 -18.38 9.02 21.10
C GLN A 238 -17.65 8.50 22.34
N ALA A 239 -16.99 7.34 22.21
CA ALA A 239 -16.24 6.73 23.29
C ALA A 239 -14.76 7.18 23.35
N LEU A 240 -14.08 7.27 22.20
CA LEU A 240 -12.64 7.54 22.14
C LEU A 240 -12.29 9.05 22.13
N GLY A 241 -13.28 9.94 22.02
CA GLY A 241 -13.06 11.38 21.83
C GLY A 241 -12.46 11.68 20.44
N PRO A 242 -11.71 12.77 20.29
CA PRO A 242 -11.06 13.12 19.02
C PRO A 242 -10.03 12.07 18.61
N VAL A 243 -10.28 11.37 17.52
CA VAL A 243 -9.37 10.38 16.93
C VAL A 243 -8.95 10.79 15.52
N THR A 244 -7.68 10.61 15.19
CA THR A 244 -7.20 10.83 13.82
C THR A 244 -7.68 9.71 12.91
N GLN A 245 -8.31 10.05 11.79
CA GLN A 245 -8.62 9.08 10.76
C GLN A 245 -7.34 8.78 9.96
N PRO A 246 -6.89 7.52 9.88
CA PRO A 246 -5.68 7.18 9.14
C PRO A 246 -5.92 7.37 7.64
N GLN A 247 -4.85 7.57 6.86
CA GLN A 247 -4.97 7.42 5.42
C GLN A 247 -5.41 5.98 5.10
N PRO A 248 -6.42 5.76 4.24
CA PRO A 248 -6.89 4.42 3.90
C PRO A 248 -5.76 3.51 3.38
N LEU A 249 -4.81 4.07 2.64
CA LEU A 249 -3.67 3.32 2.12
C LEU A 249 -2.74 2.84 3.23
N TRP A 250 -2.54 3.61 4.31
CA TRP A 250 -1.72 3.17 5.44
C TRP A 250 -2.32 1.93 6.10
N VAL A 251 -3.64 1.94 6.32
CA VAL A 251 -4.38 0.79 6.86
C VAL A 251 -4.25 -0.41 5.94
N LEU A 252 -4.58 -0.24 4.65
CA LEU A 252 -4.54 -1.34 3.68
C LEU A 252 -3.14 -1.93 3.53
N ARG A 253 -2.13 -1.08 3.31
CA ARG A 253 -0.73 -1.50 3.11
C ARG A 253 -0.21 -2.23 4.34
N THR A 254 -0.51 -1.74 5.53
CA THR A 254 -0.07 -2.36 6.78
C THR A 254 -0.72 -3.73 6.99
N VAL A 255 -2.06 -3.82 6.86
CA VAL A 255 -2.78 -5.09 7.02
C VAL A 255 -2.34 -6.12 5.97
N ALA A 256 -2.30 -5.72 4.70
CA ALA A 256 -1.99 -6.62 3.59
C ALA A 256 -0.54 -7.15 3.61
N THR A 257 0.39 -6.39 4.18
CA THR A 257 1.80 -6.80 4.30
C THR A 257 2.07 -7.60 5.57
N ARG A 258 1.39 -7.29 6.68
CA ARG A 258 1.55 -8.04 7.94
C ARG A 258 0.86 -9.40 7.91
N ARG A 259 -0.35 -9.45 7.36
CA ARG A 259 -1.15 -10.67 7.16
C ARG A 259 -1.43 -11.50 8.42
N ARG A 260 -1.16 -10.99 9.62
CA ARG A 260 -1.40 -11.67 10.90
C ARG A 260 -1.65 -10.69 12.03
N CYS A 261 -2.31 -11.16 13.07
CA CYS A 261 -2.46 -10.42 14.32
C CYS A 261 -1.10 -10.20 15.00
N GLU A 262 -0.89 -9.00 15.54
CA GLU A 262 0.32 -8.54 16.21
C GLU A 262 0.16 -8.41 17.72
N PHE A 263 -0.80 -9.16 18.31
CA PHE A 263 -0.97 -9.20 19.76
C PHE A 263 0.32 -9.69 20.45
N PRO A 264 0.84 -8.99 21.49
CA PRO A 264 2.15 -9.28 22.06
C PRO A 264 2.35 -10.71 22.57
N ASP A 265 1.33 -11.30 23.18
CA ASP A 265 1.41 -12.66 23.74
C ASP A 265 1.25 -13.76 22.67
N GLY A 266 1.12 -13.36 21.40
CA GLY A 266 0.93 -14.23 20.26
C GLY A 266 -0.54 -14.45 19.92
N CYS A 267 -0.81 -14.60 18.63
CA CYS A 267 -2.11 -14.94 18.10
C CYS A 267 -1.93 -15.69 16.78
N THR A 268 -2.72 -16.73 16.55
CA THR A 268 -2.65 -17.55 15.33
C THR A 268 -3.45 -16.98 14.18
N ALA A 269 -4.31 -15.98 14.42
CA ALA A 269 -5.17 -15.38 13.41
C ALA A 269 -4.35 -14.75 12.29
N LYS A 270 -4.67 -15.16 11.06
CA LYS A 270 -4.05 -14.67 9.82
C LYS A 270 -5.11 -14.17 8.86
N ILE A 271 -4.67 -13.48 7.82
CA ILE A 271 -5.57 -12.91 6.83
C ILE A 271 -6.31 -13.97 6.00
N GLU A 272 -5.77 -15.19 5.96
CA GLU A 272 -6.39 -16.33 5.28
C GLU A 272 -7.56 -16.94 6.07
N ASP A 273 -7.59 -16.79 7.39
CA ASP A 273 -8.59 -17.43 8.27
C ASP A 273 -9.44 -16.43 9.08
N SER A 274 -9.02 -15.16 9.13
CA SER A 274 -9.63 -14.14 9.97
C SER A 274 -9.68 -12.80 9.24
N GLU A 275 -10.71 -12.01 9.51
CA GLU A 275 -10.65 -10.60 9.19
C GLU A 275 -9.66 -9.90 10.13
N LEU A 276 -8.78 -9.11 9.54
CA LEU A 276 -7.78 -8.34 10.28
C LEU A 276 -8.12 -6.86 10.28
N PHE A 277 -7.86 -6.21 11.40
CA PHE A 277 -8.22 -4.84 11.71
C PHE A 277 -6.98 -4.01 12.01
N ALA A 278 -7.05 -2.72 11.71
CA ALA A 278 -6.04 -1.76 12.07
C ALA A 278 -6.43 -1.07 13.38
N GLY A 279 -5.50 -1.04 14.33
CA GLY A 279 -5.65 -0.34 15.61
C GLY A 279 -4.32 0.28 16.05
N PRO A 280 -4.30 1.04 17.14
CA PRO A 280 -3.10 1.68 17.66
C PRO A 280 -2.24 0.69 18.46
N ARG A 281 -0.91 0.83 18.39
CA ARG A 281 0.00 0.24 19.39
C ARG A 281 -0.03 1.03 20.68
N ASN A 282 0.08 2.35 20.57
CA ASN A 282 -0.11 3.29 21.66
C ASN A 282 -1.52 3.90 21.53
N PRO A 283 -2.47 3.55 22.42
CA PRO A 283 -3.85 4.05 22.37
C PRO A 283 -3.97 5.57 22.41
N ASN A 284 -2.95 6.27 22.94
CA ASN A 284 -2.92 7.73 23.03
C ASN A 284 -2.28 8.40 21.80
N GLY A 285 -1.80 7.62 20.82
CA GLY A 285 -1.14 8.12 19.61
C GLY A 285 -2.07 8.11 18.39
N ALA A 286 -1.80 9.02 17.45
CA ALA A 286 -2.46 9.03 16.14
C ALA A 286 -2.18 7.74 15.34
N LEU A 287 -3.10 7.33 14.47
CA LEU A 287 -2.93 6.16 13.59
C LEU A 287 -2.05 6.48 12.37
N THR A 288 -0.78 6.76 12.66
CA THR A 288 0.28 6.87 11.66
C THR A 288 0.86 5.49 11.35
N PRO A 289 1.62 5.33 10.25
CA PRO A 289 2.26 4.05 9.95
C PRO A 289 3.17 3.49 11.05
N VAL A 290 3.73 4.35 11.90
CA VAL A 290 4.60 3.91 13.02
C VAL A 290 3.79 3.43 14.23
N ASN A 291 2.56 3.93 14.43
CA ASN A 291 1.70 3.57 15.55
C ASN A 291 0.61 2.57 15.16
N LEU A 292 0.41 2.29 13.88
CA LEU A 292 -0.50 1.26 13.41
C LEU A 292 -0.02 -0.14 13.80
N ALA A 293 -0.96 -0.98 14.19
CA ALA A 293 -0.80 -2.42 14.39
C ALA A 293 -2.01 -3.16 13.83
N VAL A 294 -1.79 -4.44 13.53
CA VAL A 294 -2.80 -5.33 12.97
C VAL A 294 -3.33 -6.28 14.04
N PHE A 295 -4.64 -6.35 14.20
CA PHE A 295 -5.30 -7.17 15.21
C PHE A 295 -6.38 -8.05 14.57
N CYS A 296 -6.65 -9.23 15.15
CA CYS A 296 -7.92 -9.91 14.91
C CYS A 296 -9.02 -9.25 15.78
N GLU A 297 -10.28 -9.62 15.55
CA GLU A 297 -11.42 -9.07 16.29
C GLU A 297 -11.26 -9.16 17.82
N GLN A 298 -10.74 -10.28 18.32
CA GLN A 298 -10.61 -10.53 19.76
C GLN A 298 -9.60 -9.61 20.45
N HIS A 299 -8.49 -9.33 19.77
CA HIS A 299 -7.36 -8.56 20.30
C HIS A 299 -7.37 -7.09 19.88
N ASP A 300 -8.34 -6.67 19.06
CA ASP A 300 -8.46 -5.27 18.66
C ASP A 300 -8.77 -4.40 19.90
N PRO A 301 -7.90 -3.43 20.25
CA PRO A 301 -8.13 -2.54 21.37
C PRO A 301 -9.39 -1.68 21.22
N TRP A 302 -9.90 -1.51 20.01
CA TRP A 302 -11.12 -0.75 19.71
C TRP A 302 -12.30 -1.63 19.28
N ARG A 303 -12.27 -2.93 19.58
CA ARG A 303 -13.31 -3.87 19.13
C ARG A 303 -14.75 -3.42 19.41
N LEU A 304 -14.98 -2.74 20.55
CA LEU A 304 -16.30 -2.27 20.98
C LEU A 304 -16.66 -0.89 20.40
N ASP A 305 -15.65 -0.12 20.01
CA ASP A 305 -15.80 1.29 19.67
C ASP A 305 -15.73 1.53 18.15
N ARG A 306 -15.08 0.65 17.38
CA ARG A 306 -14.75 0.90 15.96
C ARG A 306 -15.95 1.09 15.02
N TRP A 307 -17.13 0.62 15.42
CA TRP A 307 -18.30 0.51 14.58
C TRP A 307 -19.15 1.78 14.65
N ILE A 308 -19.15 2.56 13.57
CA ILE A 308 -19.80 3.87 13.48
C ILE A 308 -20.82 3.89 12.35
N GLY A 309 -21.94 4.58 12.55
CA GLY A 309 -22.95 4.77 11.51
C GLY A 309 -22.39 5.52 10.29
N PRO A 310 -22.60 5.04 9.05
CA PRO A 310 -22.04 5.63 7.83
C PRO A 310 -22.27 7.15 7.69
N LYS A 311 -23.47 7.63 8.00
CA LYS A 311 -23.81 9.06 7.92
C LYS A 311 -22.96 9.92 8.84
N ARG A 312 -22.67 9.43 10.06
CA ARG A 312 -21.85 10.14 11.04
C ARG A 312 -20.40 10.24 10.56
N LEU A 313 -19.86 9.14 10.04
CA LEU A 313 -18.50 9.13 9.51
C LEU A 313 -18.36 9.99 8.25
N ALA A 314 -19.36 10.01 7.38
CA ALA A 314 -19.37 10.89 6.21
C ALA A 314 -19.33 12.38 6.61
N ALA A 315 -20.07 12.76 7.65
CA ALA A 315 -20.11 14.13 8.14
C ALA A 315 -18.74 14.62 8.65
N SER A 316 -17.89 13.74 9.21
CA SER A 316 -16.56 14.11 9.68
C SER A 316 -15.48 14.13 8.59
N ILE A 317 -15.73 13.55 7.42
CA ILE A 317 -14.79 13.57 6.29
C ILE A 317 -14.98 14.84 5.45
N ALA A 318 -16.16 15.45 5.50
CA ALA A 318 -16.52 16.64 4.74
C ALA A 318 -16.14 17.97 5.44
N SER A 319 -15.71 17.91 6.71
CA SER A 319 -15.23 19.02 7.52
C SER A 319 -13.72 19.13 7.49
#